data_AF-A0A938QIJ8-F1
#
_entry.id   AF-A0A938QIJ8-F1
#
_cell.length_a   1.000
_cell.length_b   1.000
_cell.length_c   1.000
_cell.angle_alpha   90.00
_cell.angle_beta   90.00
_cell.angle_gamma   90.00
#
_symmetry.space_group_name_H-M   'P 1'
#
loop_
_entity.id
_entity.type
_entity.pdbx_description
1 polymer ?
#
loop_
_entity_poly.entity_id
_entity_poly.type
_entity_poly.pdbx_seq_one_letter_code
_entity_poly.pdbx_strand_id
1 'polypeptide(L)'
;MYKYWASLLPVGFFVMNLSFAASALAEEYAETQRSETAICRARSRSQIFARTELFFGRAKPDGTTISDGEFYQFLDEVITPRFPHGLTAVAASGQFRGANGSVTREGAVFVILLYPVAETDSDARIEEIRTTYRSRFKQESVLRIDDQSCVSF
;
A
#
# COMPACT_ATOMS: atom_id res chain seq x y z
N MET A 1 61.84 -15.53 43.12
CA MET A 1 60.97 -16.69 43.42
C MET A 1 59.52 -16.18 43.54
N TYR A 2 58.54 -16.92 43.00
CA TYR A 2 57.14 -16.58 42.59
C TYR A 2 57.04 -16.12 41.12
N LYS A 3 56.80 -16.99 40.10
CA LYS A 3 55.63 -17.81 39.68
C LYS A 3 54.48 -16.96 39.09
N TYR A 4 54.46 -16.73 37.77
CA TYR A 4 53.67 -17.38 36.67
C TYR A 4 52.20 -16.93 36.49
N TRP A 5 51.81 -16.79 35.20
CA TRP A 5 50.63 -17.35 34.50
C TRP A 5 49.86 -16.33 33.63
N ALA A 6 49.77 -16.67 32.34
CA ALA A 6 49.05 -15.99 31.29
C ALA A 6 47.53 -16.23 31.40
N SER A 7 46.74 -15.21 31.10
CA SER A 7 45.30 -15.32 30.87
C SER A 7 45.01 -15.21 29.37
N LEU A 8 44.63 -16.34 28.78
CA LEU A 8 43.92 -16.43 27.51
C LEU A 8 42.52 -15.82 27.70
N LEU A 9 42.14 -14.87 26.84
CA LEU A 9 40.75 -14.42 26.72
C LEU A 9 39.95 -15.47 25.94
N PRO A 10 38.74 -15.86 26.39
CA PRO A 10 37.89 -16.72 25.59
C PRO A 10 37.25 -15.88 24.48
N VAL A 11 37.43 -16.32 23.23
CA VAL A 11 36.57 -15.92 22.11
C VAL A 11 35.20 -16.54 22.37
N GLY A 12 34.31 -15.79 23.01
CA GLY A 12 32.92 -16.19 23.22
C GLY A 12 32.17 -16.17 21.90
N PHE A 13 31.91 -17.34 21.33
CA PHE A 13 30.94 -17.53 20.26
C PHE A 13 29.54 -17.20 20.79
N PHE A 14 29.00 -16.05 20.39
CA PHE A 14 27.63 -15.68 20.67
C PHE A 14 26.71 -16.50 19.74
N VAL A 15 26.34 -17.71 20.15
CA VAL A 15 25.30 -18.48 19.46
C VAL A 15 23.96 -17.88 19.86
N MET A 16 23.53 -16.86 19.14
CA MET A 16 22.21 -16.25 19.32
C MET A 16 21.16 -17.28 18.86
N ASN A 17 20.44 -17.88 19.82
CA ASN A 17 19.36 -18.82 19.52
C ASN A 17 18.27 -18.14 18.66
N LEU A 18 17.79 -18.83 17.61
CA LEU A 18 16.75 -18.33 16.70
C LEU A 18 15.49 -17.83 17.42
N SER A 19 15.09 -18.45 18.54
CA SER A 19 13.94 -17.99 19.33
C SER A 19 14.16 -16.64 20.02
N PHE A 20 15.39 -16.35 20.43
CA PHE A 20 15.75 -15.06 21.04
C PHE A 20 15.78 -13.96 19.99
N ALA A 21 16.34 -14.27 18.81
CA ALA A 21 16.29 -13.38 17.65
C ALA A 21 14.84 -13.08 17.22
N ALA A 22 13.98 -14.10 17.12
CA ALA A 22 12.56 -13.89 16.78
C ALA A 22 11.81 -13.04 17.83
N SER A 23 12.11 -13.22 19.12
CA SER A 23 11.51 -12.44 20.20
C SER A 23 11.98 -10.98 20.18
N ALA A 24 13.28 -10.75 19.99
CA ALA A 24 13.84 -9.39 19.87
C ALA A 24 13.29 -8.64 18.64
N LEU A 25 13.15 -9.33 17.50
CA LEU A 25 12.52 -8.76 16.30
C LEU A 25 11.03 -8.43 16.54
N ALA A 26 10.31 -9.27 17.27
CA ALA A 26 8.91 -9.01 17.60
C ALA A 26 8.77 -7.80 18.55
N GLU A 27 9.68 -7.63 19.50
CA GLU A 27 9.73 -6.48 20.40
C GLU A 27 10.07 -5.18 19.65
N GLU A 28 11.08 -5.20 18.77
CA GLU A 28 11.48 -4.07 17.92
C GLU A 28 10.34 -3.63 16.97
N TYR A 29 9.61 -4.61 16.40
CA TYR A 29 8.45 -4.35 15.55
C TYR A 29 7.28 -3.75 16.34
N ALA A 30 7.02 -4.27 17.55
CA ALA A 30 5.98 -3.75 18.42
C ALA A 30 6.27 -2.33 18.93
N GLU A 31 7.53 -2.01 19.22
CA GLU A 31 7.97 -0.68 19.64
C GLU A 31 7.85 0.34 18.50
N THR A 32 8.20 -0.06 17.28
CA THR A 32 8.02 0.75 16.06
C THR A 32 6.54 1.07 15.81
N GLN A 33 5.65 0.07 15.87
CA GLN A 33 4.20 0.30 15.72
C GLN A 33 3.60 1.17 16.84
N ARG A 34 4.07 1.02 18.08
CA ARG A 34 3.66 1.89 19.19
C ARG A 34 4.11 3.32 18.95
N SER A 35 5.32 3.53 18.43
CA SER A 35 5.85 4.84 18.10
C SER A 35 5.02 5.53 17.02
N GLU A 36 4.71 4.87 15.91
CA GLU A 36 3.87 5.43 14.83
C GLU A 36 2.45 5.78 15.32
N THR A 37 1.83 4.88 16.09
CA THR A 37 0.52 5.13 16.69
C THR A 37 0.56 6.28 17.69
N ALA A 38 1.63 6.40 18.47
CA ALA A 38 1.83 7.50 19.40
C ALA A 38 2.04 8.83 18.67
N ILE A 39 2.79 8.85 17.56
CA ILE A 39 2.97 10.04 16.70
C ILE A 39 1.63 10.50 16.13
N CYS A 40 0.82 9.57 15.59
CA CYS A 40 -0.50 9.92 15.09
C CYS A 40 -1.43 10.43 16.20
N ARG A 41 -1.44 9.81 17.38
CA ARG A 41 -2.27 10.26 18.51
C ARG A 41 -1.79 11.58 19.12
N ALA A 42 -0.49 11.85 19.11
CA ALA A 42 0.10 13.09 19.61
C ALA A 42 -0.29 14.29 18.74
N ARG A 43 -0.54 14.07 17.44
CA ARG A 43 -1.27 15.02 16.59
C ARG A 43 -2.74 14.95 16.98
N SER A 44 -3.20 15.93 17.76
CA SER A 44 -4.51 15.88 18.42
C SER A 44 -5.64 15.48 17.47
N ARG A 45 -6.26 14.32 17.76
CA ARG A 45 -7.43 13.70 17.08
C ARG A 45 -7.18 12.92 15.79
N SER A 46 -5.93 12.68 15.39
CA SER A 46 -5.67 11.77 14.27
C SER A 46 -5.72 10.28 14.67
N GLN A 47 -6.15 9.44 13.74
CA GLN A 47 -6.16 7.98 13.81
C GLN A 47 -5.33 7.41 12.66
N ILE A 48 -4.74 6.23 12.83
CA ILE A 48 -4.07 5.53 11.72
C ILE A 48 -5.14 4.96 10.80
N PHE A 49 -5.08 5.37 9.54
CA PHE A 49 -5.88 4.83 8.44
C PHE A 49 -4.96 4.20 7.41
N ALA A 50 -5.45 3.19 6.71
CA ALA A 50 -4.84 2.73 5.47
C ALA A 50 -5.19 3.74 4.36
N ARG A 51 -4.20 4.02 3.52
CA ARG A 51 -4.33 4.82 2.30
C ARG A 51 -3.97 3.93 1.12
N THR A 52 -4.93 3.66 0.25
CA THR A 52 -4.68 2.98 -1.02
C THR A 52 -4.92 3.93 -2.17
N GLU A 53 -3.95 3.99 -3.09
CA GLU A 53 -4.07 4.74 -4.33
C GLU A 53 -4.17 3.76 -5.50
N LEU A 54 -5.18 3.96 -6.34
CA LEU A 54 -5.42 3.17 -7.54
C LEU A 54 -5.32 4.06 -8.77
N PHE A 55 -4.46 3.67 -9.71
CA PHE A 55 -4.23 4.44 -10.94
C PHE A 55 -4.83 3.69 -12.13
N PHE A 56 -5.79 4.34 -12.77
CA PHE A 56 -6.58 3.81 -13.86
C PHE A 56 -6.15 4.46 -15.18
N GLY A 57 -5.41 3.72 -16.00
CA GLY A 57 -5.14 4.08 -17.39
C GLY A 57 -6.44 4.07 -18.20
N ARG A 58 -6.51 4.93 -19.23
CA ARG A 58 -7.73 5.12 -20.04
C ARG A 58 -7.53 4.78 -21.51
N ALA A 59 -6.30 4.59 -21.97
CA ALA A 59 -6.06 4.15 -23.33
C ALA A 59 -6.48 2.68 -23.48
N LYS A 60 -7.36 2.38 -24.45
CA LYS A 60 -7.78 1.00 -24.76
C LYS A 60 -6.89 0.43 -25.89
N PRO A 61 -6.71 -0.91 -25.96
CA PRO A 61 -5.90 -1.55 -27.01
C PRO A 61 -6.40 -1.29 -28.44
N ASP A 62 -7.68 -0.99 -28.60
CA ASP A 62 -8.30 -0.66 -29.90
C ASP A 62 -8.05 0.80 -30.36
N GLY A 63 -7.26 1.56 -29.59
CA GLY A 63 -6.93 2.96 -29.87
C GLY A 63 -7.99 3.95 -29.37
N THR A 64 -9.12 3.48 -28.84
CA THR A 64 -10.10 4.36 -28.19
C THR A 64 -9.68 4.69 -26.77
N THR A 65 -10.38 5.63 -26.14
CA THR A 65 -10.11 6.04 -24.75
C THR A 65 -11.39 5.89 -23.93
N ILE A 66 -11.28 5.38 -22.71
CA ILE A 66 -12.38 5.36 -21.74
C ILE A 66 -12.80 6.81 -21.48
N SER A 67 -14.03 7.18 -21.77
CA SER A 67 -14.60 8.51 -21.55
C SER A 67 -14.81 8.81 -20.05
N ASP A 68 -15.01 10.08 -19.72
CA ASP A 68 -15.28 10.47 -18.32
C ASP A 68 -16.56 9.81 -17.82
N GLY A 69 -17.60 9.76 -18.64
CA GLY A 69 -18.87 9.11 -18.32
C GLY A 69 -18.72 7.60 -18.04
N GLU A 70 -17.98 6.88 -18.89
CA GLU A 70 -17.68 5.45 -18.64
C GLU A 70 -16.92 5.24 -17.33
N PHE A 71 -15.96 6.12 -17.01
CA PHE A 71 -15.20 6.02 -15.77
C PHE A 71 -16.07 6.34 -14.55
N TYR A 72 -16.88 7.41 -14.58
CA TYR A 72 -17.77 7.75 -13.49
C TYR A 72 -18.82 6.66 -13.24
N GLN A 73 -19.36 6.06 -14.29
CA GLN A 73 -20.25 4.90 -14.14
C GLN A 73 -19.53 3.73 -13.45
N PHE A 74 -18.27 3.44 -13.82
CA PHE A 74 -17.48 2.41 -13.12
C PHE A 74 -17.24 2.78 -11.65
N LEU A 75 -16.93 4.04 -11.36
CA LEU A 75 -16.75 4.53 -10.00
C LEU A 75 -18.01 4.29 -9.16
N ASP A 76 -19.18 4.67 -9.68
CA ASP A 76 -20.46 4.55 -8.99
C ASP A 76 -20.92 3.10 -8.81
N GLU A 77 -20.73 2.25 -9.81
CA GLU A 77 -21.18 0.85 -9.78
C GLU A 77 -20.23 -0.09 -9.04
N VAL A 78 -18.92 0.23 -9.01
CA VAL A 78 -17.89 -0.73 -8.57
C VAL A 78 -17.11 -0.22 -7.37
N ILE A 79 -16.63 1.02 -7.40
CA ILE A 79 -15.74 1.53 -6.34
C ILE A 79 -16.57 2.01 -5.13
N THR A 80 -17.54 2.89 -5.36
CA THR A 80 -18.36 3.52 -4.31
C THR A 80 -19.06 2.49 -3.42
N PRO A 81 -19.67 1.39 -3.92
CA PRO A 81 -20.32 0.41 -3.06
C PRO A 81 -19.34 -0.37 -2.17
N ARG A 82 -18.06 -0.45 -2.56
CA ARG A 82 -17.00 -1.12 -1.81
C ARG A 82 -16.33 -0.21 -0.78
N PHE A 83 -16.33 1.10 -1.04
CA PHE A 83 -15.77 2.14 -0.15
C PHE A 83 -16.80 3.25 0.10
N PRO A 84 -17.94 2.94 0.76
CA PRO A 84 -19.07 3.87 0.89
C PRO A 84 -18.79 5.05 1.82
N HIS A 85 -17.75 4.94 2.66
CA HIS A 85 -17.37 5.99 3.62
C HIS A 85 -16.64 7.16 2.97
N GLY A 86 -16.20 7.02 1.72
CA GLY A 86 -15.62 8.11 0.95
C GLY A 86 -14.41 7.67 0.12
N LEU A 87 -14.18 8.43 -0.95
CA LEU A 87 -13.04 8.32 -1.84
C LEU A 87 -12.80 9.68 -2.50
N THR A 88 -11.61 9.87 -3.04
CA THR A 88 -11.30 11.03 -3.88
C THR A 88 -10.83 10.53 -5.23
N ALA A 89 -11.50 10.95 -6.31
CA ALA A 89 -11.07 10.69 -7.68
C ALA A 89 -10.50 11.97 -8.31
N VAL A 90 -9.35 11.87 -8.95
CA VAL A 90 -8.68 13.02 -9.56
C VAL A 90 -8.25 12.67 -10.98
N ALA A 91 -8.61 13.55 -11.93
CA ALA A 91 -8.16 13.44 -13.30
C ALA A 91 -6.65 13.71 -13.39
N ALA A 92 -5.96 12.86 -14.14
CA ALA A 92 -4.52 12.95 -14.36
C ALA A 92 -4.15 12.64 -15.81
N SER A 93 -2.88 12.88 -16.12
CA SER A 93 -2.24 12.43 -17.36
C SER A 93 -1.04 11.60 -17.00
N GLY A 94 -0.87 10.46 -17.68
CA GLY A 94 0.20 9.51 -17.42
C GLY A 94 0.90 9.07 -18.69
N GLN A 95 1.97 8.32 -18.50
CA GLN A 95 2.55 7.51 -19.56
C GLN A 95 2.76 6.09 -19.03
N PHE A 96 2.42 5.10 -19.84
CA PHE A 96 2.60 3.70 -19.51
C PHE A 96 3.39 3.00 -20.60
N ARG A 97 4.31 2.12 -20.18
CA ARG A 97 5.03 1.23 -21.09
C ARG A 97 4.32 -0.11 -21.12
N GLY A 98 3.58 -0.37 -22.21
CA GLY A 98 2.85 -1.61 -22.40
C GLY A 98 3.77 -2.82 -22.55
N ALA A 99 3.19 -4.02 -22.48
CA ALA A 99 3.92 -5.28 -22.64
C ALA A 99 4.68 -5.38 -23.99
N ASN A 100 4.20 -4.69 -25.03
CA ASN A 100 4.86 -4.58 -26.33
C ASN A 100 6.09 -3.63 -26.33
N GLY A 101 6.41 -3.00 -25.20
CA GLY A 101 7.54 -2.09 -25.03
C GLY A 101 7.29 -0.65 -25.48
N SER A 102 6.12 -0.35 -26.06
CA SER A 102 5.72 1.00 -26.48
C SER A 102 5.32 1.87 -25.30
N VAL A 103 5.66 3.16 -25.33
CA VAL A 103 5.23 4.14 -24.34
C VAL A 103 4.04 4.93 -24.91
N THR A 104 2.90 4.84 -24.23
CA THR A 104 1.68 5.58 -24.61
C THR A 104 1.45 6.69 -23.59
N ARG A 105 1.20 7.92 -24.07
CA ARG A 105 0.65 8.99 -23.24
C ARG A 105 -0.87 8.83 -23.19
N GLU A 106 -1.42 8.82 -21.99
CA GLU A 106 -2.85 8.57 -21.80
C GLU A 106 -3.45 9.48 -20.74
N GLY A 107 -4.76 9.73 -20.87
CA GLY A 107 -5.53 10.20 -19.73
C GLY A 107 -5.56 9.12 -18.66
N ALA A 108 -5.58 9.53 -17.39
CA ALA A 108 -5.65 8.65 -16.25
C ALA A 108 -6.64 9.21 -15.22
N VAL A 109 -7.13 8.35 -14.33
CA VAL A 109 -7.75 8.77 -13.08
C VAL A 109 -7.03 8.08 -11.94
N PHE A 110 -6.68 8.83 -10.89
CA PHE A 110 -6.23 8.24 -9.64
C PHE A 110 -7.32 8.35 -8.59
N VAL A 111 -7.59 7.23 -7.91
CA VAL A 111 -8.57 7.15 -6.81
C VAL A 111 -7.83 6.90 -5.52
N ILE A 112 -8.06 7.77 -4.54
CA ILE A 112 -7.52 7.67 -3.18
C ILE A 112 -8.62 7.12 -2.28
N LEU A 113 -8.31 6.00 -1.61
CA LEU A 113 -9.16 5.35 -0.63
C LEU A 113 -8.54 5.55 0.75
N LEU A 114 -9.36 5.95 1.72
CA LEU A 114 -8.99 6.01 3.13
C LEU A 114 -9.94 5.11 3.91
N TYR A 115 -9.41 4.12 4.63
CA TYR A 115 -10.20 3.18 5.42
C TYR A 115 -9.48 2.75 6.71
N PRO A 116 -10.21 2.37 7.77
CA PRO A 116 -9.60 1.89 9.00
C PRO A 116 -8.68 0.69 8.75
N VAL A 117 -7.49 0.70 9.34
CA VAL A 117 -6.53 -0.42 9.24
C VAL A 117 -7.07 -1.75 9.79
N ALA A 118 -8.13 -1.70 10.61
CA ALA A 118 -8.78 -2.87 11.18
C ALA A 118 -9.74 -3.58 10.20
N GLU A 119 -10.07 -2.99 9.04
CA GLU A 119 -10.94 -3.61 8.05
C GLU A 119 -10.20 -4.72 7.28
N THR A 120 -10.47 -5.98 7.65
CA THR A 120 -9.74 -7.16 7.17
C THR A 120 -10.06 -7.58 5.73
N ASP A 121 -11.17 -7.13 5.16
CA ASP A 121 -11.65 -7.49 3.81
C ASP A 121 -11.29 -6.44 2.74
N SER A 122 -10.62 -5.35 3.13
CA SER A 122 -10.28 -4.22 2.24
C SER A 122 -9.45 -4.66 1.03
N ASP A 123 -8.49 -5.56 1.24
CA ASP A 123 -7.63 -6.09 0.17
C ASP A 123 -8.44 -6.82 -0.91
N ALA A 124 -9.35 -7.69 -0.49
CA ALA A 124 -10.25 -8.41 -1.40
C ALA A 124 -11.13 -7.43 -2.20
N ARG A 125 -11.71 -6.42 -1.53
CA ARG A 125 -12.49 -5.35 -2.19
C ARG A 125 -11.65 -4.58 -3.22
N ILE A 126 -10.40 -4.27 -2.91
CA ILE A 126 -9.48 -3.58 -3.83
C ILE A 126 -9.16 -4.46 -5.04
N GLU A 127 -8.86 -5.74 -4.84
CA GLU A 127 -8.54 -6.66 -5.94
C GLU A 127 -9.76 -6.94 -6.84
N GLU A 128 -10.96 -6.94 -6.28
CA GLU A 128 -12.19 -6.97 -7.08
C GLU A 128 -12.33 -5.73 -7.97
N ILE A 129 -12.05 -4.53 -7.47
CA ILE A 129 -12.05 -3.29 -8.26
C ILE A 129 -11.07 -3.41 -9.42
N ARG A 130 -9.82 -3.79 -9.12
CA ARG A 130 -8.75 -3.92 -10.13
C ARG A 130 -9.11 -4.95 -11.18
N THR A 131 -9.60 -6.11 -10.77
CA THR A 131 -9.99 -7.20 -11.68
C THR A 131 -11.19 -6.81 -12.54
N THR A 132 -12.19 -6.16 -11.95
CA THR A 132 -13.38 -5.68 -12.69
C THR A 132 -12.99 -4.64 -13.73
N TYR A 133 -12.11 -3.69 -13.39
CA TYR A 133 -11.64 -2.67 -14.34
C TYR A 133 -10.90 -3.29 -15.52
N ARG A 134 -9.92 -4.18 -15.24
CA ARG A 134 -9.17 -4.90 -16.28
C ARG A 134 -10.09 -5.67 -17.21
N SER A 135 -11.05 -6.41 -16.66
CA SER A 135 -12.00 -7.20 -17.46
C SER A 135 -12.94 -6.34 -18.30
N ARG A 136 -13.51 -5.29 -17.70
CA ARG A 136 -14.50 -4.39 -18.31
C ARG A 136 -13.91 -3.54 -19.44
N PHE A 137 -12.72 -2.98 -19.23
CA PHE A 137 -12.09 -2.05 -20.18
C PHE A 137 -10.86 -2.60 -20.91
N LYS A 138 -10.59 -3.90 -20.77
CA LYS A 138 -9.47 -4.61 -21.42
C LYS A 138 -8.11 -4.00 -21.11
N GLN A 139 -7.94 -3.56 -19.85
CA GLN A 139 -6.69 -2.97 -19.37
C GLN A 139 -5.71 -4.05 -18.92
N GLU A 140 -4.41 -3.82 -19.20
CA GLU A 140 -3.34 -4.73 -18.77
C GLU A 140 -3.20 -4.73 -17.25
N SER A 141 -3.33 -3.56 -16.62
CA SER A 141 -3.11 -3.39 -15.18
C SER A 141 -3.91 -2.22 -14.59
N VAL A 142 -3.99 -2.22 -13.26
CA VAL A 142 -4.33 -1.05 -12.45
C VAL A 142 -3.23 -0.97 -11.41
N LEU A 143 -2.47 0.11 -11.39
CA LEU A 143 -1.40 0.30 -10.41
C LEU A 143 -2.03 0.55 -9.04
N ARG A 144 -1.43 -0.06 -8.02
CA ARG A 144 -1.84 0.05 -6.62
C ARG A 144 -0.64 0.50 -5.78
N ILE A 145 -0.86 1.47 -4.90
CA ILE A 145 0.07 1.85 -3.83
C ILE A 145 -0.69 1.71 -2.52
N ASP A 146 -0.07 1.08 -1.53
CA ASP A 146 -0.62 0.96 -0.17
C ASP A 146 0.32 1.65 0.81
N ASP A 147 -0.26 2.46 1.69
CA ASP A 147 0.45 3.20 2.72
C ASP A 147 -0.43 3.32 3.99
N GLN A 148 0.14 3.81 5.08
CA GLN A 148 -0.60 4.21 6.28
C GLN A 148 -0.46 5.71 6.52
N SER A 149 -1.50 6.34 7.06
CA SER A 149 -1.52 7.79 7.28
C SER A 149 -2.24 8.15 8.57
N CYS A 150 -1.74 9.16 9.29
CA CYS A 150 -2.48 9.79 10.37
C CYS A 150 -3.58 10.67 9.76
N VAL A 151 -4.85 10.28 9.92
CA VAL A 151 -6.01 10.98 9.35
C VAL A 151 -6.89 11.54 10.47
N SER A 152 -7.38 12.77 10.28
CA SER A 152 -8.43 13.39 11.11
C SER A 152 -9.54 13.88 10.19
N PHE A 153 -10.79 13.71 10.61
CA PHE A 153 -11.98 14.19 9.92
C PHE A 153 -12.64 15.33 10.71
#